data_AF-A0A7G9T498-F1
#
_entry.id   AF-A0A7G9T498-F1
#
_cell.length_a   1.000
_cell.length_b   1.000
_cell.length_c   1.000
_cell.angle_alpha   90.00
_cell.angle_beta   90.00
_cell.angle_gamma   90.00
#
_symmetry.space_group_name_H-M   'P 1'
#
loop_
_entity.id
_entity.type
_entity.pdbx_description
1 polymer ?
#
loop_
_entity_poly.entity_id
_entity_poly.type
_entity_poly.pdbx_seq_one_letter_code
_entity_poly.pdbx_strand_id
1 'polypeptide(L)'
;MELPLTATALNKRNGVTIIGSVGNPDAIVTINLNDDSTIQPKVDANGSFIAQLERKKAFGDIRVIAVLRDDLDSRSEMTLHVVAPKAIVTAVLSTQGIMRKLTGSVNQPGLFIEVHTPENVHPIEVVVDENFEFELQMPIALRPEDIKVVALNPQTGEQIDVPVELGVTTKTMTIPILTDDMITSYAAEAEQRRAAEEAHDQALMAKAAASEAFVTSIVETLQPTPTAINEKAAAANKETEIVTAATDVLSKDTVIVEVLQPTKEKVETVAADTESNQKVESEVKSRAARKPRRGIMRFFHWLFVRG
;
A
#
# COMPACT_ATOMS: atom_id res chain seq x y z
N MET A 1 40.31 -29.50 42.43
CA MET A 1 40.61 -29.84 41.00
C MET A 1 39.65 -29.03 40.15
N GLU A 2 40.02 -28.60 38.93
CA GLU A 2 39.06 -27.90 38.07
C GLU A 2 38.06 -28.92 37.48
N LEU A 3 36.76 -28.64 37.63
CA LEU A 3 35.70 -29.45 37.03
C LEU A 3 35.54 -29.05 35.56
N PRO A 4 35.75 -29.93 34.58
CA PRO A 4 35.55 -29.53 33.19
C PRO A 4 34.06 -29.21 33.00
N LEU A 5 33.79 -27.99 32.55
CA LEU A 5 32.46 -27.45 32.31
C LEU A 5 32.42 -26.89 30.89
N THR A 6 31.42 -27.29 30.13
CA THR A 6 31.13 -26.74 28.80
C THR A 6 29.65 -26.44 28.71
N ALA A 7 29.30 -25.32 28.07
CA ALA A 7 27.90 -24.95 27.86
C ALA A 7 27.77 -24.11 26.58
N THR A 8 26.62 -24.22 25.93
CA THR A 8 26.26 -23.47 24.73
C THR A 8 24.79 -23.06 24.83
N ALA A 9 24.46 -21.87 24.32
CA ALA A 9 23.10 -21.38 24.23
C ALA A 9 22.56 -21.52 22.80
N LEU A 10 21.34 -22.01 22.66
CA LEU A 10 20.61 -22.13 21.40
C LEU A 10 19.37 -21.24 21.42
N ASN A 11 19.37 -20.20 20.58
CA ASN A 11 18.21 -19.32 20.38
C ASN A 11 17.10 -20.06 19.61
N LYS A 12 15.90 -20.09 20.17
CA LYS A 12 14.68 -20.64 19.55
C LYS A 12 13.61 -19.54 19.47
N ARG A 13 12.55 -19.78 18.68
CA ARG A 13 11.42 -18.84 18.52
C ARG A 13 10.82 -18.42 19.88
N ASN A 14 10.68 -19.36 20.81
CA ASN A 14 9.96 -19.14 22.08
C ASN A 14 10.88 -18.89 23.29
N GLY A 15 12.20 -18.89 23.12
CA GLY A 15 13.15 -18.76 24.23
C GLY A 15 14.54 -19.27 23.88
N VAL A 16 15.34 -19.54 24.90
CA VAL A 16 16.72 -20.02 24.73
C VAL A 16 16.88 -21.34 25.46
N THR A 17 17.57 -22.29 24.85
CA THR A 17 17.95 -23.54 25.50
C THR A 17 19.44 -23.51 25.77
N ILE A 18 19.84 -23.66 27.03
CA ILE A 18 21.24 -23.89 27.41
C ILE A 18 21.46 -25.40 27.46
N ILE A 19 22.49 -25.86 26.77
CA ILE A 19 22.92 -27.26 26.75
C ILE A 19 24.38 -27.28 27.15
N GLY A 20 24.74 -28.15 28.08
CA GLY A 20 26.11 -28.26 28.53
C GLY A 20 26.43 -29.63 29.12
N SER A 21 27.70 -29.78 29.50
CA SER A 21 28.23 -30.98 30.13
C SER A 21 29.23 -30.61 31.21
N VAL A 22 29.23 -31.40 32.28
CA VAL A 22 30.14 -31.34 33.42
C VAL A 22 30.86 -32.68 33.53
N GLY A 23 32.14 -32.67 33.88
CA GLY A 23 32.94 -33.90 34.01
C GLY A 23 32.54 -34.85 35.14
N ASN A 24 31.58 -34.49 35.99
CA ASN A 24 31.10 -35.34 37.06
C ASN A 24 29.56 -35.24 37.16
N PRO A 25 28.82 -36.37 37.09
CA PRO A 25 27.35 -36.38 37.16
C PRO A 25 26.80 -35.98 38.54
N ASP A 26 27.60 -36.06 39.61
CA ASP A 26 27.22 -35.64 40.96
C ASP A 26 27.42 -34.12 41.20
N ALA A 27 27.91 -33.39 40.19
CA ALA A 27 28.07 -31.95 40.26
C ALA A 27 26.72 -31.22 40.25
N ILE A 28 26.63 -30.15 41.04
CA ILE A 28 25.49 -29.24 41.06
C ILE A 28 25.78 -28.10 40.08
N VAL A 29 24.93 -27.96 39.06
CA VAL A 29 24.99 -26.86 38.10
C VAL A 29 24.01 -25.77 38.52
N THR A 30 24.48 -24.54 38.61
CA THR A 30 23.68 -23.34 38.86
C THR A 30 23.88 -22.36 37.70
N ILE A 31 22.78 -21.91 37.11
CA ILE A 31 22.74 -20.93 36.03
C ILE A 31 22.20 -19.63 36.61
N ASN A 32 23.02 -18.58 36.65
CA ASN A 32 22.63 -17.24 37.05
C ASN A 32 22.32 -16.42 35.79
N LEU A 33 21.10 -15.90 35.74
CA LEU A 33 20.58 -15.09 34.66
C LEU A 33 20.93 -13.61 34.87
N ASN A 34 20.72 -12.81 33.83
CA ASN A 34 21.00 -11.37 33.84
C ASN A 34 20.06 -10.58 34.78
N ASP A 35 18.90 -11.15 35.14
CA ASP A 35 17.96 -10.59 36.10
C ASP A 35 18.24 -11.03 37.55
N ASP A 36 19.45 -11.53 37.82
CA ASP A 36 19.89 -12.14 39.09
C ASP A 36 19.10 -13.39 39.52
N SER A 37 18.17 -13.88 38.69
CA SER A 37 17.46 -15.12 38.97
C SER A 37 18.34 -16.34 38.69
N THR A 38 18.09 -17.43 39.43
CA THR A 38 18.93 -18.63 39.38
C THR A 38 18.11 -19.86 39.03
N ILE A 39 18.71 -20.74 38.23
CA ILE A 39 18.11 -21.99 37.79
C ILE A 39 19.10 -23.12 38.04
N GLN A 40 18.63 -24.23 38.58
CA GLN A 40 19.44 -25.43 38.78
C GLN A 40 18.90 -26.55 37.88
N PRO A 41 19.45 -26.73 36.67
CA PRO A 41 19.07 -27.84 35.82
C PRO A 41 19.54 -29.17 36.44
N LYS A 42 18.77 -30.23 36.17
CA LYS A 42 19.19 -31.58 36.54
C LYS A 42 20.32 -32.05 35.62
N VAL A 43 21.40 -32.53 36.22
CA VAL A 43 22.50 -33.21 35.52
C VAL A 43 22.14 -34.68 35.36
N ASP A 44 22.36 -35.22 34.17
CA ASP A 44 22.12 -36.64 33.87
C ASP A 44 23.34 -37.52 34.23
N ALA A 45 23.19 -38.83 34.06
CA ALA A 45 24.25 -39.80 34.38
C ALA A 45 25.53 -39.64 33.52
N ASN A 46 25.43 -38.94 32.39
CA ASN A 46 26.56 -38.64 31.51
C ASN A 46 27.18 -37.25 31.81
N GLY A 47 26.73 -36.59 32.88
CA GLY A 47 27.16 -35.24 33.21
C GLY A 47 26.56 -34.15 32.31
N SER A 48 25.59 -34.47 31.45
CA SER A 48 24.94 -33.50 30.57
C SER A 48 23.76 -32.83 31.26
N PHE A 49 23.49 -31.57 30.90
CA PHE A 49 22.36 -30.82 31.42
C PHE A 49 21.70 -29.97 30.34
N ILE A 50 20.40 -29.74 30.51
CA ILE A 50 19.59 -28.91 29.64
C ILE A 50 18.74 -27.97 30.50
N ALA A 51 18.77 -26.69 30.18
CA ALA A 51 17.92 -25.67 30.80
C ALA A 51 17.14 -24.91 29.74
N GLN A 52 15.83 -24.74 29.93
CA GLN A 52 14.99 -23.90 29.07
C GLN A 52 14.74 -22.57 29.77
N LEU A 53 15.02 -21.50 29.05
CA LEU A 53 14.86 -20.13 29.52
C LEU A 53 13.76 -19.43 28.74
N GLU A 54 12.92 -18.69 29.46
CA GLU A 54 11.97 -17.78 28.85
C GLU A 54 12.71 -16.66 28.10
N ARG A 55 12.20 -16.29 26.92
CA ARG A 55 12.79 -15.26 26.07
C ARG A 55 13.10 -13.95 26.82
N LYS A 56 12.24 -13.53 27.75
CA LYS A 56 12.39 -12.28 28.51
C LYS A 56 13.61 -12.24 29.43
N LYS A 57 14.13 -13.41 29.82
CA LYS A 57 15.23 -13.56 30.80
C LYS A 57 16.50 -14.13 30.18
N ALA A 58 16.42 -14.52 28.92
CA ALA A 58 17.43 -15.35 28.28
C ALA A 58 18.54 -14.57 27.57
N PHE A 59 18.47 -13.24 27.55
CA PHE A 59 19.41 -12.39 26.83
C PHE A 59 20.32 -11.64 27.81
N GLY A 60 21.57 -11.45 27.39
CA GLY A 60 22.65 -10.87 28.19
C GLY A 60 23.69 -11.91 28.60
N ASP A 61 24.39 -11.57 29.68
CA ASP A 61 25.46 -12.40 30.23
C ASP A 61 24.88 -13.41 31.22
N ILE A 62 24.98 -14.70 30.87
CA ILE A 62 24.51 -15.79 31.71
C ILE A 62 25.73 -16.49 32.30
N ARG A 63 25.79 -16.61 33.62
CA ARG A 63 26.86 -17.33 34.31
C ARG A 63 26.43 -18.74 34.63
N VAL A 64 27.22 -19.72 34.22
CA VAL A 64 27.04 -21.13 34.54
C VAL A 64 28.14 -21.53 35.51
N ILE A 65 27.74 -22.03 36.68
CA ILE A 65 28.64 -22.43 37.76
C ILE A 65 28.38 -23.91 38.04
N ALA A 66 29.44 -24.71 38.05
CA ALA A 66 29.40 -26.10 38.48
C ALA A 66 30.24 -26.27 39.75
N VAL A 67 29.69 -26.95 40.75
CA VAL A 67 30.35 -27.23 42.04
C VAL A 67 30.11 -28.69 42.43
N LEU A 68 31.13 -29.35 42.97
CA LEU A 68 30.96 -30.69 43.53
C LEU A 68 30.33 -30.62 44.93
N ARG A 69 29.39 -31.51 45.21
CA ARG A 69 28.70 -31.53 46.50
C ARG A 69 29.64 -31.80 47.67
N ASP A 70 30.61 -32.70 47.46
CA ASP A 70 31.52 -33.18 48.50
C ASP A 70 32.85 -32.41 48.52
N ASP A 71 33.08 -31.55 47.53
CA ASP A 71 34.29 -30.73 47.40
C ASP A 71 33.93 -29.36 46.82
N LEU A 72 33.65 -28.41 47.71
CA LEU A 72 33.27 -27.04 47.35
C LEU A 72 34.43 -26.25 46.72
N ASP A 73 35.68 -26.68 46.91
CA ASP A 73 36.86 -26.06 46.30
C ASP A 73 37.00 -26.46 44.83
N SER A 74 36.38 -27.57 44.44
CA SER A 74 36.22 -27.94 43.03
C SER A 74 35.01 -27.20 42.45
N ARG A 75 35.29 -26.01 41.91
CA ARG A 75 34.33 -25.13 41.23
C ARG A 75 34.84 -24.73 39.84
N SER A 76 33.91 -24.65 38.90
CA SER A 76 34.15 -24.07 37.57
C SER A 76 33.05 -23.08 37.21
N GLU A 77 33.43 -22.03 36.48
CA GLU A 77 32.53 -20.98 36.04
C GLU A 77 32.76 -20.67 34.56
N MET A 78 31.67 -20.48 33.83
CA MET A 78 31.65 -20.08 32.43
C MET A 78 30.63 -18.97 32.24
N THR A 79 30.94 -17.99 31.40
CA THR A 79 29.98 -16.95 31.01
C THR A 79 29.55 -17.18 29.56
N LEU A 80 28.23 -17.20 29.32
CA LEU A 80 27.61 -17.27 28.01
C LEU A 80 27.06 -15.89 27.66
N HIS A 81 27.48 -15.35 26.53
CA HIS A 81 26.94 -14.11 25.98
C HIS A 81 25.81 -14.44 25.01
N VAL A 82 24.57 -14.25 25.44
CA VAL A 82 23.39 -14.56 24.62
C VAL A 82 22.78 -13.27 24.09
N VAL A 83 22.86 -13.07 22.78
CA VAL A 83 22.34 -11.87 22.12
C VAL A 83 20.95 -12.16 21.55
N ALA A 84 20.04 -11.21 21.72
CA ALA A 84 18.73 -11.27 21.11
C ALA A 84 18.85 -11.15 19.59
N PRO A 85 18.05 -11.92 18.81
CA PRO A 85 18.04 -11.77 17.37
C PRO A 85 17.60 -10.35 16.96
N LYS A 86 18.07 -9.87 15.81
CA LYS A 86 17.63 -8.58 15.27
C LYS A 86 16.14 -8.65 14.87
N ALA A 87 15.38 -7.62 15.20
CA ALA A 87 13.98 -7.53 14.78
C ALA A 87 13.90 -7.32 13.25
N ILE A 88 12.97 -8.01 12.61
CA ILE A 88 12.66 -7.89 11.19
C ILE A 88 11.14 -7.74 11.12
N VAL A 89 10.72 -6.65 10.49
CA VAL A 89 9.31 -6.30 10.33
C VAL A 89 9.08 -5.92 8.88
N THR A 90 7.97 -6.39 8.32
CA THR A 90 7.48 -5.97 7.01
C THR A 90 6.15 -5.26 7.18
N ALA A 91 5.88 -4.27 6.34
CA ALA A 91 4.63 -3.54 6.34
C ALA A 91 4.18 -3.31 4.89
N VAL A 92 2.94 -3.71 4.59
CA VAL A 92 2.36 -3.68 3.26
C VAL A 92 1.00 -3.02 3.34
N LEU A 93 0.80 -1.98 2.56
CA LEU A 93 -0.45 -1.27 2.45
C LEU A 93 -1.24 -1.78 1.25
N SER A 94 -2.30 -2.54 1.48
CA SER A 94 -3.17 -3.11 0.45
C SER A 94 -4.52 -2.39 0.38
N THR A 95 -5.17 -2.45 -0.78
CA THR A 95 -6.54 -1.93 -0.96
C THR A 95 -7.47 -3.10 -1.23
N GLN A 96 -8.47 -3.27 -0.36
CA GLN A 96 -9.48 -4.32 -0.45
C GLN A 96 -10.86 -3.65 -0.56
N GLY A 97 -11.40 -3.59 -1.78
CA GLY A 97 -12.67 -2.92 -2.05
C GLY A 97 -12.59 -1.40 -1.83
N ILE A 98 -13.34 -0.91 -0.84
CA ILE A 98 -13.38 0.52 -0.44
C ILE A 98 -12.49 0.84 0.77
N MET A 99 -11.85 -0.17 1.38
CA MET A 99 -11.01 0.02 2.56
C MET A 99 -9.54 -0.21 2.22
N ARG A 100 -8.67 0.52 2.90
CA ARG A 100 -7.22 0.29 2.86
C ARG A 100 -6.80 -0.40 4.15
N LYS A 101 -5.89 -1.37 4.03
CA LYS A 101 -5.40 -2.16 5.15
C LYS A 101 -3.89 -2.17 5.14
N LEU A 102 -3.30 -1.79 6.26
CA LEU A 102 -1.90 -1.97 6.54
C LEU A 102 -1.75 -3.34 7.20
N THR A 103 -1.09 -4.27 6.51
CA THR A 103 -0.78 -5.61 6.99
C THR A 103 0.71 -5.77 7.10
N GLY A 104 1.20 -6.45 8.12
CA GLY A 104 2.62 -6.71 8.25
C GLY A 104 2.93 -7.98 9.01
N SER A 105 4.18 -8.39 8.94
CA SER A 105 4.67 -9.58 9.66
C SER A 105 5.92 -9.24 10.44
N VAL A 106 6.13 -9.98 11.53
CA VAL A 106 7.29 -9.81 12.41
C VAL A 106 7.98 -11.15 12.66
N ASN A 107 9.28 -11.13 12.88
CA ASN A 107 10.04 -12.35 13.17
C ASN A 107 10.07 -12.73 14.66
N GLN A 108 9.55 -11.88 15.54
CA GLN A 108 9.69 -12.01 16.99
C GLN A 108 8.40 -11.59 17.72
N PRO A 109 8.01 -12.30 18.79
CA PRO A 109 6.81 -11.97 19.54
C PRO A 109 7.10 -10.83 20.52
N GLY A 110 6.06 -10.05 20.83
CA GLY A 110 6.15 -8.96 21.80
C GLY A 110 6.93 -7.73 21.32
N LEU A 111 7.09 -7.57 20.00
CA LEU A 111 7.47 -6.29 19.40
C LEU A 111 6.32 -5.30 19.52
N PHE A 112 6.62 -4.06 19.85
CA PHE A 112 5.65 -2.97 19.82
C PHE A 112 5.70 -2.32 18.45
N ILE A 113 4.56 -2.25 17.77
CA ILE A 113 4.44 -1.61 16.45
C ILE A 113 3.70 -0.29 16.64
N GLU A 114 4.34 0.81 16.24
CA GLU A 114 3.78 2.14 16.23
C GLU A 114 3.60 2.60 14.79
N VAL A 115 2.40 3.08 14.46
CA VAL A 115 2.08 3.60 13.13
C VAL A 115 1.78 5.09 13.25
N HIS A 116 2.59 5.89 12.59
CA HIS A 116 2.41 7.33 12.49
C HIS A 116 1.76 7.69 11.16
N THR A 117 0.80 8.60 11.22
CA THR A 117 0.07 9.13 10.05
C THR A 117 0.02 10.65 10.16
N PRO A 118 -0.06 11.39 9.04
CA PRO A 118 -0.11 12.85 9.07
C PRO A 118 -1.38 13.39 9.75
N GLU A 119 -2.45 12.61 9.71
CA GLU A 119 -3.74 12.98 10.31
C GLU A 119 -3.74 12.85 11.84
N ASN A 120 -2.89 11.98 12.40
CA ASN A 120 -2.85 11.70 13.83
C ASN A 120 -1.56 12.21 14.46
N VAL A 121 -1.70 13.08 15.46
CA VAL A 121 -0.56 13.60 16.25
C VAL A 121 0.06 12.51 17.12
N HIS A 122 -0.72 11.52 17.56
CA HIS A 122 -0.26 10.41 18.39
C HIS A 122 -0.07 9.15 17.54
N PRO A 123 0.99 8.36 17.76
CA PRO A 123 1.17 7.08 17.12
C PRO A 123 0.02 6.13 17.46
N ILE A 124 -0.37 5.32 16.50
CA ILE A 124 -1.32 4.23 16.69
C ILE A 124 -0.51 2.99 17.06
N GLU A 125 -0.71 2.49 18.29
CA GLU A 125 -0.13 1.22 18.72
C GLU A 125 -0.90 0.06 18.11
N VAL A 126 -0.19 -0.83 17.41
CA VAL A 126 -0.77 -2.02 16.78
C VAL A 126 -0.26 -3.27 17.49
N VAL A 127 -1.20 -4.13 17.85
CA VAL A 127 -0.90 -5.40 18.51
C VAL A 127 -0.59 -6.44 17.44
N VAL A 128 0.51 -7.16 17.64
CA VAL A 128 0.89 -8.33 16.83
C VAL A 128 0.14 -9.56 17.36
N ASP A 129 -0.42 -10.34 16.46
CA ASP A 129 -1.16 -11.56 16.79
C ASP A 129 -0.23 -12.78 17.08
N GLU A 130 -0.84 -13.94 17.33
CA GLU A 130 -0.12 -15.20 17.60
C GLU A 130 0.60 -15.76 16.36
N ASN A 131 0.18 -15.36 15.17
CA ASN A 131 0.80 -15.73 13.89
C ASN A 131 1.95 -14.80 13.52
N PHE A 132 2.24 -13.80 14.36
CA PHE A 132 3.28 -12.80 14.17
C PHE A 132 2.94 -11.85 13.02
N GLU A 133 1.66 -11.61 12.83
CA GLU A 133 1.10 -10.69 11.86
C GLU A 133 0.39 -9.55 12.58
N PHE A 134 0.25 -8.42 11.90
CA PHE A 134 -0.54 -7.31 12.40
C PHE A 134 -1.37 -6.72 11.27
N GLU A 135 -2.54 -6.19 11.62
CA GLU A 135 -3.45 -5.55 10.70
C GLU A 135 -3.98 -4.25 11.31
N LEU A 136 -3.97 -3.19 10.51
CA LEU A 136 -4.55 -1.90 10.86
C LEU A 136 -5.36 -1.37 9.67
N GLN A 137 -6.60 -0.96 9.93
CA GLN A 137 -7.43 -0.30 8.91
C GLN A 137 -7.00 1.15 8.76
N MET A 138 -6.83 1.57 7.51
CA MET A 138 -6.33 2.89 7.16
C MET A 138 -7.33 3.61 6.25
N PRO A 139 -7.46 4.94 6.36
CA PRO A 139 -8.17 5.76 5.38
C PRO A 139 -7.64 5.55 3.95
N ILE A 140 -8.54 5.55 2.97
CA ILE A 140 -8.16 5.31 1.56
C ILE A 140 -7.28 6.41 0.96
N ALA A 141 -7.34 7.62 1.53
CA ALA A 141 -6.57 8.79 1.10
C ALA A 141 -5.07 8.68 1.41
N LEU A 142 -4.68 7.86 2.39
CA LEU A 142 -3.28 7.72 2.79
C LEU A 142 -2.49 6.91 1.77
N ARG A 143 -1.31 7.41 1.40
CA ARG A 143 -0.34 6.72 0.55
C ARG A 143 0.74 6.07 1.42
N PRO A 144 1.46 5.05 0.90
CA PRO A 144 2.54 4.40 1.67
C PRO A 144 3.58 5.37 2.20
N GLU A 145 3.93 6.41 1.43
CA GLU A 145 4.90 7.45 1.80
C GLU A 145 4.43 8.37 2.94
N ASP A 146 3.12 8.45 3.17
CA ASP A 146 2.55 9.24 4.26
C ASP A 146 2.53 8.44 5.59
N ILE A 147 2.88 7.15 5.56
CA ILE A 147 2.81 6.26 6.72
C ILE A 147 4.23 5.92 7.19
N LYS A 148 4.52 6.18 8.47
CA LYS A 148 5.76 5.73 9.10
C LYS A 148 5.44 4.63 10.10
N VAL A 149 6.00 3.45 9.89
CA VAL A 149 5.89 2.32 10.82
C VAL A 149 7.20 2.20 11.59
N VAL A 150 7.11 2.17 12.92
CA VAL A 150 8.24 2.00 13.82
C VAL A 150 8.02 0.73 14.63
N ALA A 151 9.02 -0.14 14.65
CA ALA A 151 9.02 -1.34 15.47
C ALA A 151 10.01 -1.16 16.63
N LEU A 152 9.52 -1.25 17.86
CA LEU A 152 10.31 -1.20 19.08
C LEU A 152 10.45 -2.61 19.67
N ASN A 153 11.69 -3.03 19.89
CA ASN A 153 11.98 -4.23 20.66
C ASN A 153 12.14 -3.88 22.15
N PRO A 154 11.19 -4.27 23.03
CA PRO A 154 11.30 -3.93 24.45
C PRO A 154 12.44 -4.66 25.17
N GLN A 155 12.99 -5.73 24.59
CA GLN A 155 14.10 -6.48 25.19
C GLN A 155 15.45 -5.82 24.95
N THR A 156 15.66 -5.27 23.75
CA THR A 156 16.93 -4.62 23.37
C THR A 156 16.87 -3.10 23.41
N GLY A 157 15.67 -2.52 23.40
CA GLY A 157 15.44 -1.08 23.21
C GLY A 157 15.70 -0.62 21.76
N GLU A 158 15.97 -1.55 20.83
CA GLU A 158 16.22 -1.21 19.42
C GLU A 158 14.92 -0.77 18.74
N GLN A 159 15.00 0.34 18.01
CA GLN A 159 13.93 0.83 17.16
C GLN A 159 14.30 0.64 15.69
N ILE A 160 13.32 0.21 14.90
CA ILE A 160 13.49 -0.02 13.46
C ILE A 160 12.41 0.78 12.73
N ASP A 161 12.85 1.66 11.84
CA ASP A 161 11.99 2.31 10.87
C ASP A 161 11.70 1.32 9.74
N VAL A 162 10.43 1.00 9.54
CA VAL A 162 9.97 0.00 8.59
C VAL A 162 9.40 0.71 7.36
N PRO A 163 9.95 0.48 6.16
CA PRO A 163 9.37 1.01 4.93
C PRO A 163 8.03 0.34 4.66
N VAL A 164 7.04 1.14 4.26
CA VAL A 164 5.72 0.64 3.88
C VAL A 164 5.67 0.44 2.38
N GLU A 165 5.43 -0.79 1.95
CA GLU A 165 5.29 -1.14 0.54
C GLU A 165 3.83 -1.12 0.08
N LEU A 166 3.60 -0.94 -1.22
CA LEU A 166 2.26 -1.02 -1.79
C LEU A 166 1.92 -2.48 -2.14
N GLY A 167 0.90 -3.03 -1.49
CA GLY A 167 0.38 -4.36 -1.80
C GLY A 167 -0.54 -4.38 -3.01
N VAL A 168 -0.83 -5.58 -3.51
CA VAL A 168 -1.75 -5.80 -4.64
C VAL A 168 -3.13 -5.22 -4.31
N THR A 169 -3.68 -4.44 -5.24
CA THR A 169 -5.01 -3.85 -5.12
C THR A 169 -6.03 -4.73 -5.85
N THR A 170 -6.90 -5.41 -5.12
CA THR A 170 -7.96 -6.23 -5.73
C THR A 170 -9.19 -5.36 -5.99
N LYS A 171 -9.08 -4.40 -6.91
CA LYS A 171 -10.27 -3.89 -7.59
C LYS A 171 -10.58 -4.86 -8.73
N THR A 172 -11.35 -5.90 -8.44
CA THR A 172 -12.06 -6.63 -9.49
C THR A 172 -13.10 -5.68 -10.08
N MET A 173 -12.73 -4.97 -11.15
CA MET A 173 -13.72 -4.31 -11.98
C MET A 173 -14.58 -5.43 -12.59
N THR A 174 -15.81 -5.55 -12.09
CA THR A 174 -16.83 -6.38 -12.73
C THR A 174 -17.17 -5.68 -14.04
N ILE A 175 -16.56 -6.13 -15.13
CA ILE A 175 -17.07 -5.81 -16.46
C ILE A 175 -18.47 -6.45 -16.49
N PRO A 176 -19.56 -5.68 -16.66
CA PRO A 176 -20.88 -6.26 -16.79
C PRO A 176 -20.84 -7.20 -17.99
N ILE A 177 -21.15 -8.46 -17.76
CA ILE A 177 -21.38 -9.41 -18.85
C ILE A 177 -22.61 -8.88 -19.57
N LEU A 178 -22.50 -8.60 -20.88
CA LEU A 178 -23.66 -8.28 -21.71
C LEU A 178 -24.69 -9.41 -21.54
N THR A 179 -25.86 -9.08 -20.99
CA THR A 179 -26.96 -10.03 -20.87
C THR A 179 -27.72 -10.11 -22.19
N ASP A 180 -28.35 -11.25 -22.47
CA ASP A 180 -29.17 -11.44 -23.67
C ASP A 180 -30.31 -10.40 -23.78
N ASP A 181 -30.81 -9.91 -22.64
CA ASP A 181 -31.80 -8.82 -22.59
C ASP A 181 -31.25 -7.49 -23.13
N MET A 182 -29.98 -7.18 -22.84
CA MET A 182 -29.33 -5.97 -23.37
C MET A 182 -29.03 -6.12 -24.87
N ILE A 183 -28.71 -7.32 -25.33
CA ILE A 183 -28.47 -7.60 -26.75
C ILE A 183 -29.79 -7.46 -27.53
N THR A 184 -30.88 -8.01 -27.00
CA THR A 184 -32.20 -7.93 -27.63
C THR A 184 -32.77 -6.52 -27.63
N SER A 185 -32.60 -5.74 -26.55
CA SER A 185 -33.01 -4.33 -26.54
C SER A 185 -32.24 -3.51 -27.58
N TYR A 186 -30.94 -3.75 -27.73
CA TYR A 186 -30.13 -3.05 -28.73
C TYR A 186 -30.50 -3.42 -30.17
N ALA A 187 -30.82 -4.70 -30.41
CA ALA A 187 -31.32 -5.16 -31.71
C ALA A 187 -32.69 -4.54 -32.04
N ALA A 188 -33.61 -4.52 -31.08
CA ALA A 188 -34.93 -3.93 -31.26
C ALA A 188 -34.87 -2.41 -31.53
N GLU A 189 -34.00 -1.68 -30.81
CA GLU A 189 -33.78 -0.26 -31.07
C GLU A 189 -33.18 0.00 -32.47
N ALA A 190 -32.28 -0.87 -32.93
CA ALA A 190 -31.70 -0.76 -34.27
C ALA A 190 -32.75 -1.01 -35.37
N GLU A 191 -33.65 -1.96 -35.17
CA GLU A 191 -34.77 -2.22 -36.09
C GLU A 191 -35.77 -1.06 -36.10
N GLN A 192 -36.08 -0.47 -34.94
CA GLN A 192 -36.96 0.70 -34.86
C GLN A 192 -36.38 1.92 -35.60
N ARG A 193 -35.06 2.15 -35.51
CA ARG A 193 -34.40 3.23 -36.26
C ARG A 193 -34.48 3.02 -37.77
N ARG A 194 -34.22 1.78 -38.25
CA ARG A 194 -34.36 1.46 -39.68
C ARG A 194 -35.78 1.65 -40.18
N ALA A 195 -36.78 1.16 -39.44
CA ALA A 195 -38.18 1.32 -39.80
C ALA A 195 -38.61 2.80 -39.85
N ALA A 196 -38.10 3.63 -38.93
CA ALA A 196 -38.35 5.07 -38.92
C ALA A 196 -37.70 5.79 -40.11
N GLU A 197 -36.48 5.41 -40.50
CA GLU A 197 -35.79 5.93 -41.68
C GLU A 197 -36.55 5.58 -42.97
N GLU A 198 -36.97 4.32 -43.14
CA GLU A 198 -37.76 3.88 -44.31
C GLU A 198 -39.11 4.61 -44.41
N ALA A 199 -39.81 4.80 -43.29
CA ALA A 199 -41.06 5.55 -43.27
C ALA A 199 -40.88 7.02 -43.63
N HIS A 200 -39.77 7.63 -43.21
CA HIS A 200 -39.42 9.01 -43.56
C HIS A 200 -39.15 9.15 -45.06
N ASP A 201 -38.40 8.22 -45.65
CA ASP A 201 -38.08 8.23 -47.09
C ASP A 201 -39.32 8.00 -47.96
N GLN A 202 -40.22 7.09 -47.55
CA GLN A 202 -41.50 6.91 -48.22
C GLN A 202 -42.38 8.17 -48.16
N ALA A 203 -42.38 8.87 -47.03
CA ALA A 203 -43.12 10.13 -46.89
C ALA A 203 -42.56 11.24 -47.79
N LEU A 204 -41.23 11.29 -47.98
CA LEU A 204 -40.60 12.21 -48.93
C LEU A 204 -40.98 11.88 -50.38
N MET A 205 -40.93 10.61 -50.78
CA MET A 205 -41.33 10.17 -52.11
C MET A 205 -42.81 10.45 -52.41
N ALA A 206 -43.69 10.22 -51.44
CA ALA A 206 -45.12 10.52 -51.60
C ALA A 206 -45.38 12.04 -51.74
N LYS A 207 -44.64 12.88 -51.01
CA LYS A 207 -44.73 14.35 -51.16
C LYS A 207 -44.20 14.82 -52.50
N ALA A 208 -43.10 14.24 -52.99
CA ALA A 208 -42.57 14.52 -54.32
C ALA A 208 -43.59 14.16 -55.41
N ALA A 209 -44.16 12.95 -55.37
CA ALA A 209 -45.18 12.51 -56.31
C ALA A 209 -46.44 13.39 -56.28
N ALA A 210 -46.89 13.83 -55.10
CA ALA A 210 -48.03 14.74 -54.95
C ALA A 210 -47.74 16.14 -55.56
N SER A 211 -46.51 16.64 -55.42
CA SER A 211 -46.10 17.91 -56.04
C SER A 211 -46.03 17.82 -57.57
N GLU A 212 -45.59 16.70 -58.13
CA GLU A 212 -45.57 16.47 -59.58
C GLU A 212 -46.98 16.34 -60.18
N ALA A 213 -47.90 15.69 -59.47
CA ALA A 213 -49.31 15.62 -59.84
C ALA A 213 -50.00 17.01 -59.80
N PHE A 214 -49.61 17.87 -58.87
CA PHE A 214 -50.11 19.24 -58.80
C PHE A 214 -49.60 20.09 -59.97
N VAL A 215 -48.31 20.02 -60.29
CA VAL A 215 -47.72 20.79 -61.41
C VAL A 215 -48.30 20.36 -62.77
N THR A 216 -48.49 19.07 -63.00
CA THR A 216 -49.13 18.56 -64.23
C THR A 216 -50.58 19.04 -64.38
N SER A 217 -51.34 19.14 -63.28
CA SER A 217 -52.71 19.68 -63.31
C SER A 217 -52.79 21.17 -63.68
N ILE A 218 -51.76 21.96 -63.37
CA ILE A 218 -51.71 23.39 -63.72
C ILE A 218 -51.35 23.58 -65.19
N VAL A 219 -50.42 22.79 -65.73
CA VAL A 219 -49.98 22.90 -67.12
C VAL A 219 -51.10 22.54 -68.10
N GLU A 220 -52.01 21.63 -67.72
CA GLU A 220 -53.16 21.26 -68.55
C GLU A 220 -54.24 22.36 -68.64
N THR A 221 -54.25 23.33 -67.69
CA THR A 221 -55.19 24.47 -67.69
C THR A 221 -54.71 25.71 -68.46
N LEU A 222 -53.47 25.72 -68.97
CA LEU A 222 -52.83 26.90 -69.59
C LEU A 222 -52.56 26.76 -71.09
N GLN A 223 -53.41 26.10 -71.87
CA GLN A 223 -53.39 26.25 -73.34
C GLN A 223 -54.11 27.57 -73.74
N PRO A 224 -53.42 28.59 -74.30
CA PRO A 224 -54.07 29.84 -74.67
C PRO A 224 -54.66 29.80 -76.10
N THR A 225 -55.93 30.21 -76.21
CA THR A 225 -56.57 30.66 -77.45
C THR A 225 -56.04 32.06 -77.84
N PRO A 226 -55.72 32.40 -79.10
CA PRO A 226 -55.01 33.63 -79.43
C PRO A 226 -55.94 34.76 -79.92
N THR A 227 -56.02 35.87 -79.19
CA THR A 227 -56.35 37.26 -79.64
C THR A 227 -56.38 38.16 -78.38
N ALA A 228 -55.94 39.42 -78.30
CA ALA A 228 -55.49 40.46 -79.21
C ALA A 228 -54.63 41.46 -78.36
N ILE A 229 -53.43 41.89 -78.79
CA ILE A 229 -53.10 43.17 -79.45
C ILE A 229 -53.06 44.41 -78.53
N ASN A 230 -51.83 44.99 -78.43
CA ASN A 230 -51.42 46.41 -78.31
C ASN A 230 -51.78 47.19 -77.03
N GLU A 231 -51.05 48.21 -76.59
CA GLU A 231 -49.81 48.92 -76.95
C GLU A 231 -49.67 49.95 -75.83
N LYS A 232 -48.51 50.08 -75.16
CA LYS A 232 -47.78 51.35 -75.04
C LYS A 232 -46.54 51.17 -74.19
N ALA A 233 -45.42 51.44 -74.84
CA ALA A 233 -44.09 51.42 -74.30
C ALA A 233 -43.73 52.72 -73.57
N ALA A 234 -42.67 52.59 -72.77
CA ALA A 234 -41.65 53.58 -72.43
C ALA A 234 -41.96 54.57 -71.30
N ALA A 235 -41.45 54.27 -70.09
CA ALA A 235 -40.12 54.73 -69.62
C ALA A 235 -40.03 54.51 -68.08
N ALA A 236 -39.30 53.49 -67.64
CA ALA A 236 -38.02 53.60 -66.88
C ALA A 236 -38.12 54.46 -65.59
N ASN A 237 -38.30 53.84 -64.41
CA ASN A 237 -37.27 53.38 -63.45
C ASN A 237 -36.34 54.52 -62.97
N LYS A 238 -36.04 54.73 -61.69
CA LYS A 238 -36.19 53.95 -60.45
C LYS A 238 -35.74 54.89 -59.32
N GLU A 239 -36.49 55.02 -58.26
CA GLU A 239 -35.99 55.53 -56.97
C GLU A 239 -36.86 54.92 -55.87
N THR A 240 -36.18 54.36 -54.87
CA THR A 240 -36.49 54.42 -53.42
C THR A 240 -37.92 54.03 -52.97
N GLU A 241 -38.17 53.27 -51.90
CA GLU A 241 -37.55 53.31 -50.59
C GLU A 241 -38.43 52.44 -49.65
N ILE A 242 -37.78 51.73 -48.69
CA ILE A 242 -38.25 51.42 -47.31
C ILE A 242 -39.54 50.54 -47.23
N VAL A 243 -39.90 49.79 -46.19
CA VAL A 243 -39.53 49.73 -44.78
C VAL A 243 -39.93 48.34 -44.27
N THR A 244 -39.11 47.81 -43.35
CA THR A 244 -39.50 47.12 -42.09
C THR A 244 -40.63 46.08 -42.12
N ALA A 245 -40.55 44.98 -41.39
CA ALA A 245 -40.06 44.87 -40.03
C ALA A 245 -39.96 43.39 -39.69
N ALA A 246 -39.01 43.06 -38.81
CA ALA A 246 -39.26 42.37 -37.54
C ALA A 246 -39.93 40.99 -37.63
N THR A 247 -39.50 39.94 -36.95
CA THR A 247 -38.66 39.74 -35.76
C THR A 247 -38.65 38.20 -35.72
N ASP A 248 -37.49 37.57 -35.73
CA ASP A 248 -36.76 37.19 -34.53
C ASP A 248 -37.12 35.78 -34.06
N VAL A 249 -36.08 35.14 -33.53
CA VAL A 249 -36.07 34.03 -32.57
C VAL A 249 -35.94 32.58 -33.09
N LEU A 250 -34.81 31.99 -32.63
CA LEU A 250 -34.47 30.58 -32.41
C LEU A 250 -34.06 29.78 -33.67
N SER A 251 -32.95 29.05 -33.72
CA SER A 251 -32.22 28.37 -32.64
C SER A 251 -30.90 27.75 -33.14
N LYS A 252 -29.90 27.76 -32.25
CA LYS A 252 -28.99 26.64 -31.89
C LYS A 252 -27.93 26.10 -32.87
N ASP A 253 -26.74 25.97 -32.26
CA ASP A 253 -25.75 24.91 -32.37
C ASP A 253 -24.88 24.83 -33.63
N THR A 254 -23.84 25.68 -33.64
CA THR A 254 -22.68 25.48 -34.50
C THR A 254 -21.60 24.69 -33.76
N VAL A 255 -21.32 23.54 -34.35
CA VAL A 255 -20.31 22.53 -34.07
C VAL A 255 -18.89 23.08 -34.15
N ILE A 256 -18.04 22.67 -33.20
CA ILE A 256 -16.59 22.85 -33.21
C ILE A 256 -15.99 21.94 -34.30
N VAL A 257 -15.33 22.53 -35.28
CA VAL A 257 -14.38 21.86 -36.17
C VAL A 257 -13.15 22.74 -36.29
N GLU A 258 -12.04 22.32 -35.68
CA GLU A 258 -10.75 22.55 -36.31
C GLU A 258 -9.82 21.35 -36.05
N VAL A 259 -9.22 20.94 -37.15
CA VAL A 259 -8.60 19.66 -37.46
C VAL A 259 -7.09 19.92 -37.53
N LEU A 260 -6.32 19.11 -36.79
CA LEU A 260 -5.07 18.44 -37.17
C LEU A 260 -3.93 19.30 -37.81
N GLN A 261 -2.65 19.17 -37.44
CA GLN A 261 -1.78 17.97 -37.58
C GLN A 261 -0.31 18.32 -37.18
N PRO A 262 0.72 17.43 -37.30
CA PRO A 262 1.67 17.10 -36.23
C PRO A 262 3.15 17.23 -36.65
N THR A 263 4.12 16.76 -35.83
CA THR A 263 5.35 16.00 -36.23
C THR A 263 6.24 15.72 -34.99
N LYS A 264 6.43 14.44 -34.61
CA LYS A 264 7.61 13.55 -34.84
C LYS A 264 8.91 14.00 -34.14
N GLU A 265 9.39 13.35 -33.07
CA GLU A 265 9.97 12.00 -32.93
C GLU A 265 11.43 11.90 -33.42
N LYS A 266 12.38 11.64 -32.50
CA LYS A 266 13.59 10.84 -32.78
C LYS A 266 14.20 10.23 -31.49
N VAL A 267 14.36 8.91 -31.57
CA VAL A 267 14.95 7.89 -30.67
C VAL A 267 16.46 7.75 -31.04
N GLU A 268 17.44 7.40 -30.18
CA GLU A 268 17.90 6.05 -29.74
C GLU A 268 19.32 6.24 -29.09
N THR A 269 19.62 5.70 -27.88
CA THR A 269 20.55 4.56 -27.53
C THR A 269 22.08 4.87 -27.56
N VAL A 270 23.04 4.23 -26.84
CA VAL A 270 23.21 3.11 -25.87
C VAL A 270 24.67 3.10 -25.33
N ALA A 271 24.92 2.45 -24.17
CA ALA A 271 26.18 1.81 -23.65
C ALA A 271 27.40 2.70 -23.27
N ALA A 272 28.34 2.33 -22.39
CA ALA A 272 28.55 1.25 -21.40
C ALA A 272 29.83 1.58 -20.58
N ASP A 273 29.97 0.96 -19.40
CA ASP A 273 31.18 0.57 -18.64
C ASP A 273 32.25 1.60 -18.22
N THR A 274 32.70 1.54 -16.95
CA THR A 274 34.06 1.07 -16.53
C THR A 274 34.40 1.49 -15.07
N GLU A 275 34.61 0.47 -14.24
CA GLU A 275 35.60 0.27 -13.15
C GLU A 275 36.17 1.40 -12.24
N SER A 276 36.02 1.15 -10.94
CA SER A 276 37.09 0.99 -9.91
C SER A 276 37.93 2.17 -9.35
N ASN A 277 38.30 1.95 -8.07
CA ASN A 277 39.46 2.46 -7.31
C ASN A 277 39.39 3.92 -6.80
N GLN A 278 39.91 4.27 -5.62
CA GLN A 278 40.40 3.61 -4.41
C GLN A 278 40.77 4.77 -3.44
N LYS A 279 40.68 4.54 -2.13
CA LYS A 279 41.70 4.93 -1.14
C LYS A 279 41.99 6.42 -0.88
N VAL A 280 41.55 6.91 0.30
CA VAL A 280 42.28 7.84 1.22
C VAL A 280 41.69 7.59 2.63
N GLU A 281 42.24 6.69 3.47
CA GLU A 281 43.20 6.96 4.58
C GLU A 281 43.07 8.37 5.18
N SER A 282 42.59 8.60 6.41
CA SER A 282 43.36 8.34 7.63
C SER A 282 42.64 8.95 8.85
N GLU A 283 42.80 8.27 9.99
CA GLU A 283 42.97 8.74 11.39
C GLU A 283 42.55 10.18 11.75
N VAL A 284 41.89 10.42 12.89
CA VAL A 284 42.58 10.65 14.17
C VAL A 284 41.65 10.41 15.37
N LYS A 285 42.15 9.60 16.30
CA LYS A 285 41.70 9.45 17.69
C LYS A 285 41.91 10.75 18.48
N SER A 286 40.90 11.19 19.25
CA SER A 286 41.14 11.85 20.55
C SER A 286 39.92 11.60 21.45
N ARG A 287 40.07 10.74 22.47
CA ARG A 287 40.26 11.12 23.90
C ARG A 287 39.15 12.04 24.42
N ALA A 288 38.16 11.51 25.13
CA ALA A 288 38.16 11.11 26.55
C ALA A 288 37.69 12.21 27.51
N ALA A 289 36.65 11.83 28.28
CA ALA A 289 36.46 12.06 29.72
C ALA A 289 35.43 13.10 30.22
N ARG A 290 34.62 12.60 31.19
CA ARG A 290 33.87 13.26 32.29
C ARG A 290 32.48 13.79 31.92
N LYS A 291 31.39 13.59 32.69
CA LYS A 291 31.14 13.12 34.09
C LYS A 291 29.64 12.75 34.21
N PRO A 292 29.21 11.89 35.15
CA PRO A 292 27.80 11.53 35.32
C PRO A 292 27.05 12.55 36.18
N ARG A 293 25.80 12.88 35.80
CA ARG A 293 24.86 13.64 36.65
C ARG A 293 23.90 12.67 37.35
N ARG A 294 24.05 12.61 38.67
CA ARG A 294 23.07 12.09 39.62
C ARG A 294 21.84 13.00 39.68
N GLY A 295 20.67 12.39 39.85
CA GLY A 295 19.54 13.01 40.55
C GLY A 295 18.28 13.17 39.71
N ILE A 296 17.33 12.24 39.88
CA ILE A 296 15.94 12.49 40.30
C ILE A 296 15.36 11.10 40.63
N MET A 297 15.46 10.75 41.91
CA MET A 297 14.65 9.71 42.55
C MET A 297 13.59 10.45 43.35
N ARG A 298 12.33 9.97 43.29
CA ARG A 298 11.12 10.32 44.08
C ARG A 298 9.99 10.93 43.26
N PHE A 299 9.17 10.09 42.66
CA PHE A 299 7.77 10.27 42.26
C PHE A 299 7.40 8.90 41.65
N PHE A 300 6.93 7.89 42.38
CA PHE A 300 5.58 7.71 42.89
C PHE A 300 5.60 6.61 43.97
N HIS A 301 5.32 6.96 45.22
CA HIS A 301 4.88 6.01 46.23
C HIS A 301 3.58 6.57 46.82
N TRP A 302 2.52 6.49 46.02
CA TRP A 302 1.17 6.84 46.44
C TRP A 302 0.15 6.18 45.50
N LEU A 303 -0.18 4.91 45.77
CA LEU A 303 -1.50 4.37 45.52
C LEU A 303 -1.69 3.12 46.40
N PHE A 304 -2.40 3.33 47.52
CA PHE A 304 -3.38 2.46 48.18
C PHE A 304 -3.32 0.97 47.79
N VAL A 305 -3.06 -0.02 48.67
CA VAL A 305 -3.53 -0.24 50.05
C VAL A 305 -4.99 0.17 50.26
N ARG A 306 -5.89 -0.53 49.56
CA ARG A 306 -7.17 -1.03 50.09
C ARG A 306 -7.86 -1.88 49.02
N GLY A 307 -7.94 -3.17 49.29
CA GLY A 307 -8.65 -4.21 48.54
C GLY A 307 -8.54 -5.49 49.34
#